data_AF-A0A4Q9KXG1-F1
#
_entry.id   AF-A0A4Q9KXG1-F1
#
_cell.length_a   1.000
_cell.length_b   1.000
_cell.length_c   1.000
_cell.angle_alpha   90.00
_cell.angle_beta   90.00
_cell.angle_gamma   90.00
#
_symmetry.space_group_name_H-M   'P 1'
#
loop_
_entity.id
_entity.type
_entity.pdbx_description
1 polymer ?
#
loop_
_entity_poly.entity_id
_entity_poly.type
_entity_poly.pdbx_seq_one_letter_code
_entity_poly.pdbx_strand_id
1 'polypeptide(L)'
;MEKKINSGTYGTVFLSHKKANKEKVAVKVQRTFIYDYFGVTRDVLFTSILKHENIVEIHCFDIIGPNEYSVYEYIPNTFHDLLSTNTVDFSEFLFLIKQILDALNYLRTKNIIYFDLKDNNIMVKENFQVKLIDFGMSTFKESQFNIFNELTKKEGKLSDFDHLLYSPEVKAGKNFDHKADIWSLGILFMKYFKMYEKNLPDDLYLIAKSFFEKCTSEDKKSRFSADQALMHPIFNDLFHFVFCFASLDDFFYTKESISLVKRGKTIYFRNTNFCFEIHCCCVNSNRFHNFISSITQIINICCFGSKKLNHKNLAKFTVILNSQKIPLQHLTFRYYQQLICIFEILNKK
;
A
#
# COMPACT_ATOMS: atom_id res chain seq x y z
N MET A 1 -3.19 -28.55 -13.23
CA MET A 1 -4.20 -27.57 -12.79
C MET A 1 -5.28 -28.35 -12.07
N GLU A 2 -5.64 -27.96 -10.86
CA GLU A 2 -6.57 -28.70 -10.00
C GLU A 2 -7.99 -28.14 -10.08
N LYS A 3 -8.12 -26.83 -9.86
CA LYS A 3 -9.43 -26.16 -9.81
C LYS A 3 -9.36 -24.81 -10.50
N LYS A 4 -10.34 -24.50 -11.34
CA LYS A 4 -10.51 -23.14 -11.87
C LYS A 4 -10.97 -22.21 -10.74
N ILE A 5 -10.21 -21.15 -10.48
CA ILE A 5 -10.53 -20.14 -9.46
C ILE A 5 -11.28 -18.96 -10.09
N ASN A 6 -10.83 -18.49 -11.26
CA ASN A 6 -11.39 -17.31 -11.90
C ASN A 6 -11.32 -17.41 -13.44
N SER A 7 -12.22 -16.72 -14.13
CA SER A 7 -12.23 -16.53 -15.58
C SER A 7 -12.58 -15.07 -15.87
N GLY A 8 -11.75 -14.37 -16.63
CA GLY A 8 -12.01 -13.00 -17.02
C GLY A 8 -11.58 -12.69 -18.44
N THR A 9 -11.67 -11.42 -18.81
CA THR A 9 -11.22 -10.88 -20.10
C THR A 9 -9.75 -11.19 -20.40
N TYR A 10 -8.93 -11.28 -19.35
CA TYR A 10 -7.49 -11.50 -19.41
C TYR A 10 -7.10 -12.95 -19.10
N GLY A 11 -7.96 -13.91 -19.44
CA GLY A 11 -7.66 -15.33 -19.30
C GLY A 11 -8.25 -16.00 -18.07
N THR A 12 -7.75 -17.20 -17.78
CA THR A 12 -8.29 -18.11 -16.76
C THR A 12 -7.25 -18.39 -15.70
N VAL A 13 -7.64 -18.34 -14.43
CA VAL A 13 -6.77 -18.63 -13.28
C VAL A 13 -7.15 -19.96 -12.65
N PHE A 14 -6.16 -20.79 -12.39
CA PHE A 14 -6.30 -22.11 -11.78
C PHE A 14 -5.52 -22.21 -10.48
N LEU A 15 -6.11 -22.83 -9.46
CA LEU A 15 -5.38 -23.38 -8.33
C LEU A 15 -4.58 -24.59 -8.81
N SER A 16 -3.32 -24.66 -8.42
CA SER A 16 -2.50 -25.85 -8.64
C SER A 16 -1.54 -26.03 -7.46
N HIS A 17 -0.85 -27.17 -7.45
CA HIS A 17 0.22 -27.45 -6.50
C HIS A 17 1.55 -27.64 -7.24
N LYS A 18 2.64 -27.10 -6.69
CA LYS A 18 4.01 -27.40 -7.15
C LYS A 18 4.28 -28.89 -6.95
N LYS A 19 4.82 -29.57 -7.97
CA LYS A 19 5.11 -31.02 -7.89
C LYS A 19 6.13 -31.35 -6.79
N ALA A 20 7.13 -30.47 -6.60
CA ALA A 20 8.26 -30.70 -5.70
C ALA A 20 7.88 -30.71 -4.21
N ASN A 21 7.03 -29.77 -3.77
CA ASN A 21 6.76 -29.52 -2.34
C ASN A 21 5.26 -29.41 -2.00
N LYS A 22 4.36 -29.64 -2.96
CA LYS A 22 2.89 -29.52 -2.80
C LYS A 22 2.42 -28.12 -2.37
N GLU A 23 3.25 -27.10 -2.52
CA GLU A 23 2.88 -25.71 -2.24
C GLU A 23 1.79 -25.24 -3.23
N LYS A 24 0.74 -24.58 -2.72
CA LYS A 24 -0.33 -23.99 -3.53
C LYS A 24 0.20 -22.83 -4.38
N VAL A 25 -0.21 -22.78 -5.64
CA VAL A 25 0.12 -21.72 -6.60
C VAL A 25 -1.11 -21.34 -7.41
N ALA A 26 -1.15 -20.09 -7.86
CA ALA A 26 -2.11 -19.62 -8.85
C ALA A 26 -1.47 -19.65 -10.23
N VAL A 27 -2.09 -20.36 -11.18
CA VAL A 27 -1.62 -20.44 -12.58
C VAL A 27 -2.59 -19.66 -13.45
N LYS A 28 -2.15 -18.53 -14.00
CA LYS A 28 -2.91 -17.74 -14.98
C LYS A 28 -2.54 -18.21 -16.38
N VAL A 29 -3.56 -18.42 -17.21
CA VAL A 29 -3.42 -18.79 -18.62
C VAL A 29 -4.15 -17.77 -19.46
N GLN A 30 -3.43 -17.09 -20.34
CA GLN A 30 -3.99 -16.07 -21.22
C GLN A 30 -3.36 -16.13 -22.60
N ARG A 31 -4.06 -15.61 -23.61
CA ARG A 31 -3.49 -15.51 -24.95
C ARG A 31 -2.45 -14.40 -24.96
N THR A 32 -1.28 -14.71 -25.51
CA THR A 32 -0.28 -13.70 -25.82
C THR A 32 -0.72 -12.97 -27.09
N PHE A 33 -0.77 -11.64 -27.06
CA PHE A 33 -1.06 -10.88 -28.27
C PHE A 33 0.25 -10.56 -28.99
N ILE A 34 0.26 -10.70 -30.32
CA ILE A 34 1.44 -10.48 -31.18
C ILE A 34 2.03 -9.06 -31.04
N TYR A 35 1.25 -8.11 -30.47
CA TYR A 35 1.62 -6.71 -30.32
C TYR A 35 2.30 -6.35 -28.99
N ASP A 36 2.56 -7.32 -28.11
CA ASP A 36 3.30 -7.06 -26.88
C ASP A 36 4.80 -6.91 -27.19
N TYR A 37 5.35 -5.72 -26.93
CA TYR A 37 6.71 -5.28 -27.30
C TYR A 37 7.85 -6.24 -26.90
N PHE A 38 7.61 -7.09 -25.88
CA PHE A 38 8.61 -8.01 -25.31
C PHE A 38 8.22 -9.49 -25.46
N GLY A 39 7.17 -9.80 -26.23
CA GLY A 39 6.66 -11.16 -26.38
C GLY A 39 5.95 -11.73 -25.14
N VAL A 40 5.74 -10.91 -24.11
CA VAL A 40 5.02 -11.26 -22.86
C VAL A 40 4.00 -10.19 -22.56
N THR A 41 2.94 -10.55 -21.83
CA THR A 41 1.92 -9.60 -21.42
C THR A 41 2.45 -8.58 -20.41
N ARG A 42 1.74 -7.44 -20.26
CA ARG A 42 2.07 -6.45 -19.22
C ARG A 42 2.06 -7.02 -17.81
N ASP A 43 1.18 -7.97 -17.53
CA ASP A 43 1.14 -8.66 -16.24
C ASP A 43 2.50 -9.26 -15.89
N VAL A 44 3.03 -10.10 -16.78
CA VAL A 44 4.33 -10.76 -16.60
C VAL A 44 5.46 -9.73 -16.61
N LEU A 45 5.41 -8.75 -17.51
CA LEU A 45 6.42 -7.69 -17.60
C LEU A 45 6.56 -6.92 -16.28
N PHE A 46 5.46 -6.40 -15.73
CA PHE A 46 5.53 -5.62 -14.49
C PHE A 46 5.79 -6.49 -13.27
N THR A 47 5.09 -7.61 -13.12
CA THR A 47 5.27 -8.48 -11.93
C THR A 47 6.69 -9.08 -11.85
N SER A 48 7.37 -9.30 -12.98
CA SER A 48 8.75 -9.81 -12.98
C SER A 48 9.80 -8.77 -12.54
N ILE A 49 9.57 -7.48 -12.76
CA ILE A 49 10.51 -6.40 -12.38
C ILE A 49 10.19 -5.76 -11.02
N LEU A 50 8.99 -6.01 -10.48
CA LEU A 50 8.53 -5.42 -9.23
C LEU A 50 8.81 -6.37 -8.06
N LYS A 51 9.56 -5.88 -7.06
CA LYS A 51 9.82 -6.61 -5.82
C LYS A 51 9.36 -5.77 -4.64
N HIS A 52 8.18 -6.09 -4.11
CA HIS A 52 7.60 -5.43 -2.95
C HIS A 52 6.72 -6.40 -2.17
N GLU A 53 6.68 -6.27 -0.84
CA GLU A 53 5.96 -7.23 -0.01
C GLU A 53 4.44 -7.18 -0.21
N ASN A 54 3.92 -6.05 -0.70
CA ASN A 54 2.51 -5.85 -1.04
C ASN A 54 2.19 -5.98 -2.54
N ILE A 55 3.09 -6.56 -3.32
CA ILE A 55 2.86 -6.95 -4.72
C ILE A 55 2.98 -8.47 -4.82
N VAL A 56 2.14 -9.09 -5.64
CA VAL A 56 2.17 -10.54 -5.89
C VAL A 56 3.50 -10.98 -6.49
N GLU A 57 4.02 -12.09 -5.99
CA GLU A 57 5.23 -12.71 -6.51
C GLU A 57 4.91 -13.65 -7.67
N ILE A 58 5.59 -13.43 -8.80
CA ILE A 58 5.63 -14.37 -9.92
C ILE A 58 6.79 -15.35 -9.72
N HIS A 59 6.49 -16.64 -9.66
CA HIS A 59 7.50 -17.69 -9.55
C HIS A 59 8.18 -17.98 -10.89
N CYS A 60 7.38 -18.11 -11.95
CA CYS A 60 7.86 -18.32 -13.32
C CYS A 60 6.74 -18.04 -14.33
N PHE A 61 7.11 -17.95 -15.60
CA PHE A 61 6.16 -17.97 -16.71
C PHE A 61 6.77 -18.72 -17.91
N ASP A 62 5.92 -19.17 -18.81
CA ASP A 62 6.31 -19.80 -20.07
C ASP A 62 5.27 -19.51 -21.16
N ILE A 63 5.67 -19.62 -22.42
CA ILE A 63 4.80 -19.41 -23.59
C ILE A 63 4.72 -20.72 -24.36
N ILE A 64 3.53 -21.29 -24.40
CA ILE A 64 3.27 -22.57 -25.08
C ILE A 64 2.23 -22.33 -26.17
N GLY A 65 2.69 -22.31 -27.42
CA GLY A 65 1.87 -21.96 -28.58
C GLY A 65 1.36 -20.51 -28.47
N PRO A 66 0.04 -20.27 -28.57
CA PRO A 66 -0.53 -18.91 -28.50
C PRO A 66 -0.79 -18.43 -27.07
N ASN A 67 -0.42 -19.22 -26.04
CA ASN A 67 -0.81 -18.94 -24.66
C ASN A 67 0.42 -18.70 -23.77
N GLU A 68 0.31 -17.69 -22.94
CA GLU A 68 1.20 -17.42 -21.80
C GLU A 68 0.64 -18.12 -20.56
N TYR A 69 1.52 -18.83 -19.85
CA TYR A 69 1.27 -19.49 -18.58
C TYR A 69 2.14 -18.82 -17.53
N SER A 70 1.53 -18.16 -16.55
CA SER A 70 2.25 -17.50 -15.46
C SER A 70 1.85 -18.09 -14.12
N VAL A 71 2.86 -18.39 -13.29
CA VAL A 71 2.72 -19.06 -11.99
C VAL A 71 3.04 -18.04 -10.90
N TYR A 72 2.07 -17.78 -10.04
CA TYR A 72 2.15 -16.84 -8.92
C TYR A 72 2.05 -17.54 -7.57
N GLU A 73 2.46 -16.85 -6.51
CA GLU A 73 2.05 -17.22 -5.15
C GLU A 73 0.51 -17.28 -5.06
N TYR A 74 -0.02 -18.25 -4.31
CA TYR A 74 -1.46 -18.33 -4.08
C TYR A 74 -1.86 -17.49 -2.86
N ILE A 75 -2.83 -16.60 -3.05
CA ILE A 75 -3.48 -15.84 -1.97
C ILE A 75 -4.97 -16.21 -1.96
N PRO A 76 -5.56 -16.58 -0.81
CA PRO A 76 -6.88 -17.21 -0.78
C PRO A 76 -8.06 -16.24 -0.92
N ASN A 77 -7.96 -15.02 -0.39
CA ASN A 77 -9.09 -14.10 -0.27
C ASN A 77 -8.86 -12.83 -1.09
N THR A 78 -9.91 -12.35 -1.77
CA THR A 78 -9.92 -10.97 -2.26
C THR A 78 -10.23 -10.01 -1.10
N PHE A 79 -9.92 -8.74 -1.30
CA PHE A 79 -10.26 -7.67 -0.37
C PHE A 79 -11.78 -7.55 -0.21
N HIS A 80 -12.53 -7.80 -1.29
CA HIS A 80 -13.98 -7.88 -1.26
C HIS A 80 -14.46 -8.99 -0.33
N ASP A 81 -13.99 -10.23 -0.56
CA ASP A 81 -14.39 -11.39 0.22
C ASP A 81 -14.12 -11.19 1.71
N LEU A 82 -12.93 -10.67 2.05
CA LEU A 82 -12.54 -10.42 3.43
C LEU A 82 -13.47 -9.39 4.10
N LEU A 83 -13.69 -8.22 3.48
CA LEU A 83 -14.50 -7.17 4.09
C LEU A 83 -15.99 -7.52 4.13
N SER A 84 -16.48 -8.32 3.18
CA SER A 84 -17.87 -8.79 3.19
C SER A 84 -18.22 -9.72 4.36
N THR A 85 -17.22 -10.27 5.07
CA THR A 85 -17.46 -11.06 6.30
C THR A 85 -17.87 -10.20 7.50
N ASN A 86 -17.69 -8.87 7.44
CA ASN A 86 -17.88 -7.93 8.55
C ASN A 86 -17.09 -8.28 9.84
N THR A 87 -16.00 -9.06 9.73
CA THR A 87 -15.16 -9.39 10.89
C THR A 87 -13.95 -8.48 11.08
N VAL A 88 -13.69 -7.60 10.12
CA VAL A 88 -12.53 -6.69 10.12
C VAL A 88 -12.87 -5.41 10.85
N ASP A 89 -12.15 -5.10 11.93
CA ASP A 89 -12.34 -3.85 12.66
C ASP A 89 -11.78 -2.63 11.91
N PHE A 90 -12.04 -1.42 12.41
CA PHE A 90 -11.61 -0.21 11.73
C PHE A 90 -10.08 -0.04 11.69
N SER A 91 -9.37 -0.48 12.74
CA SER A 91 -7.91 -0.41 12.83
C SER A 91 -7.27 -1.37 11.82
N GLU A 92 -7.77 -2.61 11.75
CA GLU A 92 -7.38 -3.60 10.76
C GLU A 92 -7.64 -3.11 9.34
N PHE A 93 -8.81 -2.49 9.09
CA PHE A 93 -9.13 -1.89 7.80
C PHE A 93 -8.13 -0.78 7.43
N LEU A 94 -7.82 0.15 8.34
CA LEU A 94 -6.80 1.18 8.11
C LEU A 94 -5.42 0.58 7.83
N PHE A 95 -5.08 -0.51 8.51
CA PHE A 95 -3.83 -1.22 8.29
C PHE A 95 -3.75 -1.88 6.90
N LEU A 96 -4.86 -2.41 6.38
CA LEU A 96 -4.93 -2.89 5.00
C LEU A 96 -4.77 -1.73 3.99
N ILE A 97 -5.45 -0.60 4.21
CA ILE A 97 -5.32 0.59 3.34
C ILE A 97 -3.87 1.10 3.32
N LYS A 98 -3.22 1.16 4.49
CA LYS A 98 -1.82 1.58 4.60
C LYS A 98 -0.89 0.68 3.78
N GLN A 99 -1.13 -0.63 3.76
CA GLN A 99 -0.35 -1.57 2.94
C GLN A 99 -0.58 -1.37 1.42
N ILE A 100 -1.79 -1.00 1.01
CA ILE A 100 -2.06 -0.61 -0.38
C ILE A 100 -1.26 0.66 -0.73
N LEU A 101 -1.27 1.66 0.16
CA LEU A 101 -0.47 2.88 0.00
C LEU A 101 1.03 2.61 -0.08
N ASP A 102 1.56 1.64 0.68
CA ASP A 102 2.97 1.23 0.57
C ASP A 102 3.30 0.74 -0.84
N ALA A 103 2.46 -0.14 -1.40
CA ALA A 103 2.61 -0.63 -2.76
C ALA A 103 2.54 0.51 -3.78
N LEU A 104 1.56 1.41 -3.67
CA LEU A 104 1.43 2.56 -4.56
C LEU A 104 2.60 3.54 -4.44
N ASN A 105 3.14 3.73 -3.23
CA ASN A 105 4.33 4.55 -3.02
C ASN A 105 5.56 3.90 -3.67
N TYR A 106 5.73 2.59 -3.53
CA TYR A 106 6.78 1.86 -4.23
C TYR A 106 6.67 2.02 -5.77
N LEU A 107 5.47 1.81 -6.34
CA LEU A 107 5.22 2.00 -7.78
C LEU A 107 5.53 3.42 -8.24
N ARG A 108 5.12 4.43 -7.46
CA ARG A 108 5.45 5.83 -7.71
C ARG A 108 6.96 6.06 -7.81
N THR A 109 7.76 5.48 -6.91
CA THR A 109 9.24 5.62 -6.98
C THR A 109 9.86 4.96 -8.22
N LYS A 110 9.12 4.05 -8.87
CA LYS A 110 9.49 3.38 -10.12
C LYS A 110 8.88 4.03 -11.36
N ASN A 111 8.18 5.16 -11.21
CA ASN A 111 7.40 5.82 -12.27
C ASN A 111 6.37 4.89 -12.94
N ILE A 112 5.82 3.94 -12.19
CA ILE A 112 4.77 3.02 -12.65
C ILE A 112 3.43 3.47 -12.07
N ILE A 113 2.39 3.42 -12.90
CA ILE A 113 1.01 3.67 -12.54
C ILE A 113 0.29 2.33 -12.59
N TYR A 114 -0.40 1.96 -11.52
CA TYR A 114 -1.05 0.66 -11.40
C TYR A 114 -2.31 0.57 -12.28
N PHE A 115 -3.14 1.61 -12.20
CA PHE A 115 -4.26 1.91 -13.08
C PHE A 115 -5.51 1.00 -13.02
N ASP A 116 -5.49 -0.10 -12.25
CA ASP A 116 -6.66 -0.99 -12.07
C ASP A 116 -6.89 -1.33 -10.59
N LEU A 117 -6.87 -0.30 -9.73
CA LEU A 117 -7.11 -0.44 -8.30
C LEU A 117 -8.59 -0.62 -7.97
N LYS A 118 -8.99 -1.87 -7.81
CA LYS A 118 -10.32 -2.32 -7.37
C LYS A 118 -10.19 -3.45 -6.35
N ASP A 119 -11.25 -3.70 -5.58
CA ASP A 119 -11.27 -4.73 -4.54
C ASP A 119 -10.95 -6.14 -5.06
N ASN A 120 -11.37 -6.49 -6.28
CA ASN A 120 -11.05 -7.77 -6.90
C ASN A 120 -9.56 -7.94 -7.28
N ASN A 121 -8.80 -6.84 -7.38
CA ASN A 121 -7.36 -6.86 -7.70
C ASN A 121 -6.48 -6.66 -6.46
N ILE A 122 -7.07 -6.72 -5.27
CA ILE A 122 -6.38 -6.66 -3.99
C ILE A 122 -6.63 -7.99 -3.30
N MET A 123 -5.58 -8.77 -3.11
CA MET A 123 -5.65 -10.04 -2.40
C MET A 123 -5.16 -9.87 -0.97
N VAL A 124 -5.69 -10.66 -0.04
CA VAL A 124 -5.31 -10.61 1.37
C VAL A 124 -5.00 -12.03 1.88
N LYS A 125 -3.81 -12.19 2.48
CA LYS A 125 -3.41 -13.43 3.17
C LYS A 125 -4.10 -13.52 4.52
N GLU A 126 -4.11 -14.72 5.10
CA GLU A 126 -4.68 -14.99 6.43
C GLU A 126 -4.06 -14.12 7.54
N ASN A 127 -2.80 -13.71 7.38
CA ASN A 127 -2.10 -12.81 8.31
C ASN A 127 -2.30 -11.32 7.99
N PHE A 128 -3.37 -10.96 7.27
CA PHE A 128 -3.69 -9.60 6.82
C PHE A 128 -2.63 -8.94 5.92
N GLN A 129 -1.73 -9.71 5.31
CA GLN A 129 -0.80 -9.17 4.34
C GLN A 129 -1.52 -8.93 3.01
N VAL A 130 -1.52 -7.67 2.55
CA VAL A 130 -2.10 -7.26 1.26
C VAL A 130 -1.16 -7.59 0.11
N LYS A 131 -1.72 -8.00 -1.03
CA LYS A 131 -1.02 -8.26 -2.29
C LYS A 131 -1.80 -7.66 -3.47
N LEU A 132 -1.24 -6.67 -4.15
CA LEU A 132 -1.76 -6.20 -5.43
C LEU A 132 -1.48 -7.23 -6.54
N ILE A 133 -2.48 -7.52 -7.37
CA ILE A 133 -2.43 -8.48 -8.48
C ILE A 133 -2.95 -7.85 -9.78
N ASP A 134 -2.70 -8.46 -10.93
CA ASP A 134 -3.24 -7.98 -12.23
C ASP A 134 -2.67 -6.60 -12.63
N PHE A 135 -1.51 -6.62 -13.25
CA PHE A 135 -0.79 -5.45 -13.77
C PHE A 135 -1.02 -5.26 -15.28
N GLY A 136 -2.04 -5.92 -15.86
CA GLY A 136 -2.33 -5.88 -17.29
C GLY A 136 -2.63 -4.47 -17.81
N MET A 137 -3.15 -3.61 -16.94
CA MET A 137 -3.46 -2.21 -17.22
C MET A 137 -2.36 -1.23 -16.78
N SER A 138 -1.33 -1.72 -16.08
CA SER A 138 -0.26 -0.87 -15.58
C SER A 138 0.56 -0.28 -16.71
N THR A 139 1.17 0.88 -16.46
CA THR A 139 2.08 1.51 -17.43
C THR A 139 3.18 2.30 -16.75
N PHE A 140 4.24 2.56 -17.50
CA PHE A 140 5.19 3.60 -17.16
C PHE A 140 4.56 4.97 -17.42
N LYS A 141 4.83 5.93 -16.54
CA LYS A 141 4.32 7.30 -16.64
C LYS A 141 4.57 7.94 -18.02
N GLU A 142 5.65 7.59 -18.69
CA GLU A 142 6.05 8.16 -19.99
C GLU A 142 5.46 7.40 -21.20
N SER A 143 4.71 6.30 -20.99
CA SER A 143 4.25 5.38 -22.04
C SER A 143 2.74 5.11 -22.00
N GLN A 144 1.93 6.16 -21.82
CA GLN A 144 0.48 6.05 -21.60
C GLN A 144 -0.36 5.84 -22.87
N PHE A 145 0.21 5.99 -24.08
CA PHE A 145 -0.55 6.05 -25.34
C PHE A 145 -1.50 4.86 -25.57
N ASN A 146 -1.11 3.66 -25.16
CA ASN A 146 -1.90 2.44 -25.39
C ASN A 146 -3.03 2.24 -24.38
N ILE A 147 -3.05 2.95 -23.25
CA ILE A 147 -4.06 2.76 -22.22
C ILE A 147 -5.44 3.25 -22.67
N PHE A 148 -5.51 4.42 -23.32
CA PHE A 148 -6.81 4.98 -23.71
C PHE A 148 -7.55 4.06 -24.70
N ASN A 149 -6.82 3.40 -25.60
CA ASN A 149 -7.38 2.40 -26.50
C ASN A 149 -7.96 1.18 -25.76
N GLU A 150 -7.38 0.79 -24.63
CA GLU A 150 -7.88 -0.31 -23.80
C GLU A 150 -9.09 0.11 -22.96
N LEU A 151 -9.14 1.36 -22.50
CA LEU A 151 -10.30 1.92 -21.81
C LEU A 151 -11.52 1.96 -22.74
N THR A 152 -11.37 2.43 -23.98
CA THR A 152 -12.47 2.45 -24.96
C THR A 152 -13.03 1.06 -25.21
N LYS A 153 -12.19 0.01 -25.21
CA LYS A 153 -12.66 -1.38 -25.31
C LYS A 153 -13.45 -1.86 -24.08
N LYS A 154 -13.29 -1.20 -22.94
CA LYS A 154 -13.97 -1.50 -21.67
C LYS A 154 -15.20 -0.64 -21.40
N GLU A 155 -15.40 0.50 -22.06
CA GLU A 155 -16.47 1.47 -21.74
C GLU A 155 -17.88 0.86 -21.65
N GLY A 156 -18.20 -0.19 -22.42
CA GLY A 156 -19.49 -0.89 -22.35
C GLY A 156 -19.53 -2.12 -21.42
N LYS A 157 -18.46 -2.41 -20.67
CA LYS A 157 -18.30 -3.61 -19.83
C LYS A 157 -18.01 -3.29 -18.35
N LEU A 158 -17.80 -2.03 -18.02
CA LEU A 158 -17.51 -1.57 -16.66
C LEU A 158 -18.82 -1.40 -15.89
N SER A 159 -18.81 -1.73 -14.60
CA SER A 159 -19.93 -1.38 -13.73
C SER A 159 -19.95 0.11 -13.42
N ASP A 160 -21.09 0.65 -13.00
CA ASP A 160 -21.21 2.05 -12.55
C ASP A 160 -20.16 2.38 -11.47
N PHE A 161 -19.86 1.44 -10.57
CA PHE A 161 -18.84 1.64 -9.55
C PHE A 161 -17.42 1.65 -10.14
N ASP A 162 -17.11 0.77 -11.09
CA ASP A 162 -15.79 0.75 -11.73
C ASP A 162 -15.51 2.07 -12.46
N HIS A 163 -16.56 2.70 -13.02
CA HIS A 163 -16.43 4.03 -13.60
C HIS A 163 -16.05 5.10 -12.57
N LEU A 164 -16.45 4.98 -11.30
CA LEU A 164 -16.07 5.93 -10.25
C LEU A 164 -14.58 5.84 -9.88
N LEU A 165 -13.95 4.67 -10.06
CA LEU A 165 -12.54 4.45 -9.76
C LEU A 165 -11.59 5.22 -10.69
N TYR A 166 -12.03 5.67 -11.87
CA TYR A 166 -11.22 6.49 -12.75
C TYR A 166 -11.26 7.97 -12.36
N SER A 167 -10.07 8.55 -12.23
CA SER A 167 -9.89 9.98 -11.95
C SER A 167 -10.44 10.88 -13.05
N PRO A 168 -10.78 12.16 -12.76
CA PRO A 168 -11.32 13.10 -13.75
C PRO A 168 -10.45 13.26 -14.99
N GLU A 169 -9.13 13.32 -14.82
CA GLU A 169 -8.20 13.45 -15.94
C GLU A 169 -8.18 12.22 -16.84
N VAL A 170 -8.34 11.02 -16.27
CA VAL A 170 -8.42 9.76 -17.03
C VAL A 170 -9.72 9.72 -17.83
N LYS A 171 -10.85 10.06 -17.20
CA LYS A 171 -12.16 10.17 -17.87
C LYS A 171 -12.16 11.18 -19.00
N ALA A 172 -11.38 12.25 -18.86
CA ALA A 172 -11.22 13.27 -19.88
C ALA A 172 -10.21 12.90 -20.99
N GLY A 173 -9.65 11.68 -20.98
CA GLY A 173 -8.66 11.24 -21.97
C GLY A 173 -7.32 11.99 -21.87
N LYS A 174 -7.00 12.58 -20.72
CA LYS A 174 -5.79 13.39 -20.50
C LYS A 174 -4.70 12.56 -19.83
N ASN A 175 -3.44 12.92 -20.08
CA ASN A 175 -2.30 12.32 -19.40
C ASN A 175 -2.44 12.40 -17.87
N PHE A 176 -2.21 11.27 -17.23
CA PHE A 176 -2.32 11.10 -15.77
C PHE A 176 -0.97 10.71 -15.17
N ASP A 177 -0.92 10.52 -13.86
CA ASP A 177 0.26 10.04 -13.14
C ASP A 177 -0.18 9.15 -11.97
N HIS A 178 0.76 8.78 -11.09
CA HIS A 178 0.49 7.97 -9.89
C HIS A 178 -0.63 8.50 -9.00
N LYS A 179 -1.01 9.79 -9.10
CA LYS A 179 -2.16 10.33 -8.36
C LYS A 179 -3.51 9.84 -8.89
N ALA A 180 -3.58 9.24 -10.08
CA ALA A 180 -4.77 8.54 -10.53
C ALA A 180 -5.06 7.33 -9.63
N ASP A 181 -4.04 6.59 -9.21
CA ASP A 181 -4.21 5.45 -8.28
C ASP A 181 -4.69 5.91 -6.90
N ILE A 182 -4.31 7.13 -6.47
CA ILE A 182 -4.78 7.72 -5.21
C ILE A 182 -6.26 8.10 -5.27
N TRP A 183 -6.75 8.54 -6.43
CA TRP A 183 -8.18 8.72 -6.65
C TRP A 183 -8.93 7.40 -6.48
N SER A 184 -8.48 6.35 -7.20
CA SER A 184 -9.09 5.02 -7.12
C SER A 184 -9.09 4.50 -5.68
N LEU A 185 -7.98 4.70 -4.94
CA LEU A 185 -7.89 4.33 -3.52
C LEU A 185 -8.93 5.09 -2.67
N GLY A 186 -9.08 6.40 -2.88
CA GLY A 186 -10.05 7.20 -2.15
C GLY A 186 -11.49 6.70 -2.33
N ILE A 187 -11.88 6.41 -3.57
CA ILE A 187 -13.20 5.86 -3.90
C ILE A 187 -13.39 4.48 -3.29
N LEU A 188 -12.38 3.61 -3.38
CA LEU A 188 -12.41 2.27 -2.78
C LEU A 188 -12.52 2.34 -1.25
N PHE A 189 -11.73 3.20 -0.60
CA PHE A 189 -11.80 3.42 0.83
C PHE A 189 -13.21 3.85 1.22
N MET A 190 -13.75 4.88 0.56
CA MET A 190 -15.09 5.40 0.84
C MET A 190 -16.18 4.34 0.73
N LYS A 191 -16.07 3.39 -0.21
CA LYS A 191 -17.02 2.26 -0.34
C LYS A 191 -17.13 1.46 0.96
N TYR A 192 -15.99 1.08 1.52
CA TYR A 192 -15.94 0.22 2.71
C TYR A 192 -16.03 0.99 4.03
N PHE A 193 -15.63 2.27 4.05
CA PHE A 193 -15.73 3.13 5.24
C PHE A 193 -17.16 3.26 5.79
N LYS A 194 -18.16 3.20 4.91
CA LYS A 194 -19.60 3.24 5.29
C LYS A 194 -19.99 2.16 6.30
N MET A 195 -19.24 1.07 6.38
CA MET A 195 -19.46 0.00 7.37
C MET A 195 -19.10 0.45 8.79
N TYR A 196 -18.19 1.41 8.93
CA TYR A 196 -17.63 1.88 10.19
C TYR A 196 -18.21 3.23 10.63
N GLU A 197 -18.61 4.07 9.68
CA GLU A 197 -18.93 5.50 9.91
C GLU A 197 -19.92 5.76 11.06
N LYS A 198 -20.93 4.90 11.24
CA LYS A 198 -21.98 5.09 12.26
C LYS A 198 -21.50 4.89 13.69
N ASN A 199 -20.40 4.14 13.86
CA ASN A 199 -19.86 3.77 15.17
C ASN A 199 -18.55 4.49 15.48
N LEU A 200 -18.11 5.39 14.60
CA LEU A 200 -16.86 6.13 14.78
C LEU A 200 -17.09 7.40 15.62
N PRO A 201 -16.14 7.75 16.50
CA PRO A 201 -16.10 9.07 17.12
C PRO A 201 -16.11 10.20 16.07
N ASP A 202 -16.79 11.32 16.38
CA ASP A 202 -16.96 12.45 15.45
C ASP A 202 -15.62 13.00 14.93
N ASP A 203 -14.61 13.07 15.78
CA ASP A 203 -13.28 13.53 15.43
C ASP A 203 -12.59 12.60 14.42
N LEU A 204 -12.69 11.29 14.62
CA LEU A 204 -12.13 10.30 13.70
C LEU A 204 -12.90 10.26 12.37
N TYR A 205 -14.21 10.46 12.41
CA TYR A 205 -15.01 10.63 11.19
C TYR A 205 -14.57 11.87 10.39
N LEU A 206 -14.35 13.01 11.05
CA LEU A 206 -13.86 14.22 10.39
C LEU A 206 -12.46 14.04 9.79
N ILE A 207 -11.56 13.32 10.48
CA ILE A 207 -10.23 12.96 9.97
C ILE A 207 -10.38 12.04 8.74
N ALA A 208 -11.26 11.04 8.77
CA ALA A 208 -11.50 10.19 7.61
C ALA A 208 -12.05 10.98 6.42
N LYS A 209 -12.98 11.89 6.66
CA LYS A 209 -13.52 12.78 5.63
C LYS A 209 -12.43 13.65 4.99
N SER A 210 -11.53 14.24 5.78
CA SER A 210 -10.43 15.05 5.22
C SER A 210 -9.46 14.20 4.39
N PHE A 211 -9.25 12.94 4.76
CA PHE A 211 -8.48 12.00 3.94
C PHE A 211 -9.14 11.79 2.57
N PHE A 212 -10.46 11.55 2.55
CA PHE A 212 -11.20 11.34 1.30
C PHE A 212 -11.11 12.54 0.38
N GLU A 213 -11.40 13.74 0.88
CA GLU A 213 -11.35 14.99 0.11
C GLU A 213 -10.00 15.21 -0.56
N LYS A 214 -8.90 14.80 0.11
CA LYS A 214 -7.55 14.90 -0.45
C LYS A 214 -7.20 13.77 -1.41
N CYS A 215 -7.74 12.56 -1.22
CA CYS A 215 -7.57 11.47 -2.18
C CYS A 215 -8.41 11.66 -3.45
N THR A 216 -9.61 12.25 -3.33
CA THR A 216 -10.57 12.44 -4.43
C THR A 216 -10.67 13.90 -4.87
N SER A 217 -9.61 14.68 -4.68
CA SER A 217 -9.55 16.05 -5.21
C SER A 217 -9.54 16.03 -6.74
N GLU A 218 -10.45 16.80 -7.35
CA GLU A 218 -10.52 16.96 -8.81
C GLU A 218 -9.28 17.66 -9.37
N ASP A 219 -8.76 18.66 -8.63
CA ASP A 219 -7.45 19.22 -8.95
C ASP A 219 -6.34 18.24 -8.60
N LYS A 220 -5.75 17.63 -9.63
CA LYS A 220 -4.62 16.71 -9.52
C LYS A 220 -3.44 17.31 -8.71
N LYS A 221 -3.22 18.63 -8.74
CA LYS A 221 -2.14 19.24 -7.94
C LYS A 221 -2.43 19.15 -6.45
N SER A 222 -3.68 19.38 -6.06
CA SER A 222 -4.18 19.32 -4.69
C SER A 222 -4.39 17.89 -4.15
N ARG A 223 -4.56 16.91 -5.04
CA ARG A 223 -4.69 15.49 -4.67
C ARG A 223 -3.41 14.95 -4.00
N PHE A 224 -3.53 14.09 -3.00
CA PHE A 224 -2.36 13.45 -2.40
C PHE A 224 -1.56 12.59 -3.39
N SER A 225 -0.25 12.52 -3.19
CA SER A 225 0.56 11.37 -3.58
C SER A 225 0.53 10.28 -2.50
N ALA A 226 0.96 9.06 -2.82
CA ALA A 226 0.98 7.95 -1.86
C ALA A 226 1.81 8.26 -0.60
N ASP A 227 2.97 8.90 -0.74
CA ASP A 227 3.84 9.29 0.37
C ASP A 227 3.20 10.35 1.28
N GLN A 228 2.40 11.26 0.71
CA GLN A 228 1.63 12.25 1.47
C GLN A 228 0.45 11.60 2.21
N ALA A 229 -0.26 10.69 1.53
CA ALA A 229 -1.37 9.96 2.13
C ALA A 229 -0.92 9.11 3.33
N LEU A 230 0.23 8.44 3.26
CA LEU A 230 0.82 7.70 4.39
C LEU A 230 1.09 8.57 5.63
N MET A 231 1.28 9.88 5.45
CA MET A 231 1.52 10.82 6.56
C MET A 231 0.23 11.38 7.17
N HIS A 232 -0.93 11.01 6.65
CA HIS A 232 -2.20 11.55 7.10
C HIS A 232 -2.54 11.09 8.54
N PRO A 233 -3.12 11.96 9.40
CA PRO A 233 -3.43 11.62 10.79
C PRO A 233 -4.34 10.41 11.01
N ILE A 234 -5.10 10.00 9.99
CA ILE A 234 -5.96 8.81 10.03
C ILE A 234 -5.19 7.53 10.42
N PHE A 235 -3.89 7.47 10.10
CA PHE A 235 -3.05 6.31 10.41
C PHE A 235 -2.31 6.44 11.76
N ASN A 236 -2.50 7.52 12.53
CA ASN A 236 -1.75 7.74 13.77
C ASN A 236 -1.98 6.62 14.80
N ASP A 237 -3.21 6.13 14.91
CA ASP A 237 -3.55 5.11 15.90
C ASP A 237 -2.88 3.77 15.62
N LEU A 238 -2.48 3.50 14.37
CA LEU A 238 -1.63 2.34 14.05
C LEU A 238 -0.30 2.39 14.79
N PHE A 239 0.19 3.56 15.19
CA PHE A 239 1.48 3.72 15.87
C PHE A 239 1.32 4.21 17.32
N HIS A 240 0.15 4.05 17.94
CA HIS A 240 -0.09 4.53 19.32
C HIS A 240 0.87 3.94 20.35
N PHE A 241 1.44 2.75 20.08
CA PHE A 241 2.43 2.07 20.91
C PHE A 241 3.82 2.73 20.87
N VAL A 242 4.08 3.62 19.91
CA VAL A 242 5.36 4.31 19.74
C VAL A 242 5.43 5.50 20.70
N PHE A 243 6.43 5.50 21.57
CA PHE A 243 6.67 6.58 22.53
C PHE A 243 8.08 7.18 22.43
N CYS A 244 8.24 8.37 23.01
CA CYS A 244 9.55 9.01 23.08
C CYS A 244 10.48 8.21 24.00
N PHE A 245 11.57 7.68 23.46
CA PHE A 245 12.55 6.87 24.19
C PHE A 245 13.85 7.63 24.54
N ALA A 246 13.92 8.94 24.29
CA ALA A 246 15.14 9.72 24.52
C ALA A 246 15.54 9.85 26.00
N SER A 247 14.58 9.75 26.92
CA SER A 247 14.83 9.83 28.36
C SER A 247 15.15 8.48 29.00
N LEU A 248 15.02 7.36 28.26
CA LEU A 248 15.46 6.06 28.77
C LEU A 248 16.99 6.09 28.95
N ASP A 249 17.54 5.26 29.83
CA ASP A 249 18.99 5.08 29.92
C ASP A 249 19.53 4.30 28.72
N ASP A 250 20.82 4.45 28.41
CA ASP A 250 21.47 3.64 27.37
C ASP A 250 21.50 2.18 27.81
N PHE A 251 21.11 1.28 26.90
CA PHE A 251 21.07 -0.14 27.22
C PHE A 251 21.34 -1.01 26.00
N PHE A 252 21.66 -2.26 26.28
CA PHE A 252 21.84 -3.32 25.31
C PHE A 252 20.90 -4.49 25.65
N TYR A 253 20.19 -4.99 24.66
CA TYR A 253 19.32 -6.15 24.79
C TYR A 253 19.62 -7.15 23.67
N THR A 254 19.88 -8.39 24.05
CA THR A 254 20.02 -9.52 23.13
C THR A 254 19.23 -10.71 23.60
N LYS A 255 18.43 -11.28 22.70
CA LYS A 255 17.75 -12.56 22.90
C LYS A 255 17.59 -13.25 21.56
N GLU A 256 18.01 -14.51 21.48
CA GLU A 256 17.99 -15.31 20.25
C GLU A 256 18.69 -14.57 19.10
N SER A 257 18.02 -14.33 17.97
CA SER A 257 18.55 -13.61 16.81
C SER A 257 18.37 -12.09 16.89
N ILE A 258 17.75 -11.57 17.95
CA ILE A 258 17.45 -10.13 18.09
C ILE A 258 18.56 -9.43 18.88
N SER A 259 19.07 -8.34 18.30
CA SER A 259 19.98 -7.38 18.93
C SER A 259 19.36 -5.99 18.88
N LEU A 260 19.16 -5.38 20.05
CA LEU A 260 18.64 -4.04 20.22
C LEU A 260 19.62 -3.22 21.06
N VAL A 261 20.11 -2.12 20.50
CA VAL A 261 21.01 -1.20 21.20
C VAL A 261 20.35 0.17 21.25
N LYS A 262 20.16 0.72 22.43
CA LYS A 262 19.73 2.11 22.59
C LYS A 262 20.94 2.95 23.01
N ARG A 263 21.23 4.00 22.24
CA ARG A 263 22.26 5.01 22.53
C ARG A 263 21.72 6.43 22.32
N GLY A 264 21.66 7.22 23.39
CA GLY A 264 21.08 8.55 23.39
C GLY A 264 19.66 8.56 22.81
N LYS A 265 19.46 9.28 21.69
CA LYS A 265 18.16 9.38 20.99
C LYS A 265 17.99 8.37 19.86
N THR A 266 18.84 7.34 19.78
CA THR A 266 18.83 6.37 18.69
C THR A 266 18.66 4.95 19.22
N ILE A 267 17.83 4.18 18.54
CA ILE A 267 17.69 2.74 18.68
C ILE A 267 18.24 2.08 17.43
N TYR A 268 19.15 1.13 17.60
CA TYR A 268 19.68 0.28 16.55
C TYR A 268 19.07 -1.11 16.73
N PHE A 269 18.34 -1.58 15.72
CA PHE A 269 17.71 -2.90 15.73
C PHE A 269 18.32 -3.78 14.64
N ARG A 270 18.62 -5.02 15.00
CA ARG A 270 19.10 -6.05 14.06
C ARG A 270 18.52 -7.41 14.42
N ASN A 271 18.11 -8.15 13.40
CA ASN A 271 17.96 -9.59 13.44
C ASN A 271 18.42 -10.22 12.11
N THR A 272 18.15 -11.52 11.90
CA THR A 272 18.56 -12.26 10.70
C THR A 272 18.07 -11.63 9.39
N ASN A 273 16.91 -10.97 9.40
CA ASN A 273 16.24 -10.47 8.20
C ASN A 273 16.18 -8.94 8.10
N PHE A 274 16.36 -8.23 9.22
CA PHE A 274 16.15 -6.79 9.31
C PHE A 274 17.30 -6.09 10.03
N CYS A 275 17.71 -4.93 9.51
CA CYS A 275 18.67 -4.05 10.15
C CYS A 275 18.25 -2.61 9.88
N PHE A 276 17.86 -1.86 10.93
CA PHE A 276 17.44 -0.47 10.79
C PHE A 276 17.63 0.31 12.09
N GLU A 277 17.58 1.63 11.98
CA GLU A 277 17.74 2.55 13.10
C GLU A 277 16.51 3.42 13.26
N ILE A 278 16.11 3.69 14.50
CA ILE A 278 15.03 4.61 14.84
C ILE A 278 15.62 5.77 15.62
N HIS A 279 15.36 6.98 15.14
CA HIS A 279 15.84 8.23 15.73
C HIS A 279 14.66 9.00 16.35
N CYS A 280 14.75 9.33 17.65
CA CYS A 280 13.82 10.26 18.30
C CYS A 280 14.25 11.70 18.07
N CYS A 281 13.48 12.45 17.28
CA CYS A 281 13.69 13.88 17.02
C CYS A 281 13.03 14.77 18.08
N CYS A 282 12.81 14.25 19.28
CA CYS A 282 12.32 14.97 20.44
C CYS A 282 13.36 16.03 20.87
N VAL A 283 12.98 17.31 20.81
CA VAL A 283 13.84 18.51 21.01
C VAL A 283 14.84 18.74 19.87
N ASN A 284 14.30 19.13 18.70
CA ASN A 284 14.85 20.09 17.74
C ASN A 284 13.74 20.50 16.77
N SER A 285 12.88 21.44 17.20
CA SER A 285 11.76 21.97 16.40
C SER A 285 12.19 22.78 15.16
N ASN A 286 13.49 22.98 14.91
CA ASN A 286 13.99 23.89 13.88
C ASN A 286 14.74 23.25 12.70
N ARG A 287 14.61 21.93 12.43
CA ARG A 287 15.28 21.29 11.27
C ARG A 287 14.38 20.58 10.26
N PHE A 288 13.08 20.82 10.29
CA PHE A 288 12.15 20.25 9.29
C PHE A 288 11.28 21.30 8.60
N HIS A 289 11.79 22.53 8.42
CA HIS A 289 10.97 23.65 7.95
C HIS A 289 10.51 23.56 6.48
N ASN A 290 11.04 22.64 5.67
CA ASN A 290 10.70 22.55 4.24
C ASN A 290 9.85 21.31 3.85
N PHE A 291 9.87 20.23 4.65
CA PHE A 291 9.02 19.05 4.42
C PHE A 291 7.81 19.03 5.37
N ILE A 292 7.94 19.57 6.58
CA ILE A 292 6.81 19.75 7.47
C ILE A 292 5.95 20.93 7.00
N SER A 293 6.48 22.02 6.44
CA SER A 293 5.66 23.18 6.03
C SER A 293 4.51 22.86 5.06
N SER A 294 4.74 21.95 4.12
CA SER A 294 3.69 21.44 3.21
C SER A 294 2.67 20.56 3.95
N ILE A 295 3.08 19.82 4.98
CA ILE A 295 2.22 18.95 5.82
C ILE A 295 1.51 19.75 6.93
N THR A 296 2.13 20.76 7.56
CA THR A 296 1.49 21.64 8.53
C THR A 296 0.47 22.54 7.86
N GLN A 297 0.63 22.91 6.59
CA GLN A 297 -0.48 23.52 5.83
C GLN A 297 -1.66 22.55 5.72
N ILE A 298 -1.42 21.27 5.39
CA ILE A 298 -2.49 20.25 5.32
C ILE A 298 -3.16 20.04 6.68
N ILE A 299 -2.38 19.87 7.76
CA ILE A 299 -2.88 19.66 9.13
C ILE A 299 -3.61 20.89 9.66
N ASN A 300 -3.09 22.11 9.44
CA ASN A 300 -3.73 23.34 9.91
C ASN A 300 -5.01 23.68 9.12
N ILE A 301 -5.13 23.22 7.86
CA ILE A 301 -6.37 23.36 7.08
C ILE A 301 -7.42 22.36 7.59
N CYS A 302 -7.03 21.14 7.99
CA CYS A 302 -7.95 20.12 8.49
C CYS A 302 -8.43 20.33 9.94
N CYS A 303 -7.70 21.11 10.75
CA CYS A 303 -7.96 21.29 12.18
C CYS A 303 -8.63 22.63 12.55
N PHE A 304 -9.55 23.15 11.73
CA PHE A 304 -10.44 24.22 12.21
C PHE A 304 -11.48 23.64 13.17
N GLY A 305 -11.20 23.70 14.48
CA GLY A 305 -12.25 23.75 15.50
C GLY A 305 -12.42 22.60 16.49
N SER A 306 -11.47 21.65 16.64
CA SER A 306 -11.56 20.65 17.72
C SER A 306 -10.43 20.81 18.75
N LYS A 307 -10.80 20.72 20.03
CA LYS A 307 -9.92 20.73 21.21
C LYS A 307 -8.67 19.90 20.93
N LYS A 308 -7.48 20.44 21.27
CA LYS A 308 -6.15 19.81 21.19
C LYS A 308 -6.21 18.28 21.37
N LEU A 309 -6.40 17.57 20.27
CA LEU A 309 -6.10 16.16 20.18
C LEU A 309 -4.60 16.05 20.45
N ASN A 310 -4.25 15.20 21.41
CA ASN A 310 -2.88 14.99 21.85
C ASN A 310 -2.15 14.13 20.79
N HIS A 311 -2.11 14.63 19.56
CA HIS A 311 -1.41 14.02 18.44
C HIS A 311 0.09 14.09 18.74
N LYS A 312 0.62 13.04 19.37
CA LYS A 312 2.06 12.78 19.42
C LYS A 312 2.52 12.67 17.96
N ASN A 313 2.95 13.78 17.38
CA ASN A 313 3.28 13.86 15.95
C ASN A 313 4.37 12.84 15.63
N LEU A 314 4.00 11.75 14.94
CA LEU A 314 4.91 10.69 14.50
C LEU A 314 6.01 11.21 13.57
N ALA A 315 5.86 12.41 12.99
CA ALA A 315 6.93 13.12 12.30
C ALA A 315 8.14 13.47 13.21
N LYS A 316 8.03 13.23 14.53
CA LYS A 316 9.14 13.28 15.49
C LYS A 316 10.00 12.02 15.50
N PHE A 317 9.66 10.99 14.72
CA PHE A 317 10.48 9.81 14.57
C PHE A 317 10.98 9.69 13.14
N THR A 318 12.19 9.17 12.99
CA THR A 318 12.75 8.90 11.68
C THR A 318 13.46 7.56 11.69
N VAL A 319 13.35 6.85 10.58
CA VAL A 319 13.96 5.55 10.40
C VAL A 319 15.06 5.65 9.36
N ILE A 320 16.20 5.01 9.64
CA ILE A 320 17.25 4.82 8.64
C ILE A 320 17.19 3.37 8.18
N LEU A 321 16.88 3.19 6.90
CA LEU A 321 16.82 1.89 6.24
C LEU A 321 17.69 1.91 4.99
N ASN A 322 18.67 1.01 4.89
CA ASN A 322 19.60 0.95 3.75
C ASN A 322 20.22 2.32 3.41
N SER A 323 20.67 3.05 4.44
CA SER A 323 21.21 4.42 4.34
C SER A 323 20.21 5.50 3.87
N GLN A 324 18.93 5.18 3.73
CA GLN A 324 17.87 6.15 3.42
C GLN A 324 17.11 6.55 4.68
N LYS A 325 16.91 7.85 4.81
CA LYS A 325 16.15 8.47 5.91
C LYS A 325 14.68 8.56 5.51
N ILE A 326 13.80 7.82 6.18
CA ILE A 326 12.36 7.78 5.87
C ILE A 326 11.50 8.07 7.11
N PRO A 327 10.30 8.66 6.95
CA PRO A 327 9.33 8.76 8.03
C PRO A 327 8.95 7.39 8.58
N LEU A 328 8.63 7.31 9.87
CA LEU A 328 8.19 6.06 10.51
C LEU A 328 6.98 5.44 9.80
N GLN A 329 6.06 6.28 9.33
CA GLN A 329 4.84 5.88 8.63
C GLN A 329 5.10 5.22 7.27
N HIS A 330 6.28 5.44 6.69
CA HIS A 330 6.68 4.83 5.42
C HIS A 330 7.31 3.44 5.61
N LEU A 331 7.46 2.97 6.85
CA LEU A 331 7.86 1.59 7.08
C LEU A 331 6.78 0.63 6.61
N THR A 332 7.18 -0.34 5.80
CA THR A 332 6.29 -1.34 5.25
C THR A 332 5.85 -2.36 6.33
N PHE A 333 4.84 -3.17 6.04
CA PHE A 333 4.25 -4.14 6.97
C PHE A 333 5.28 -4.95 7.78
N ARG A 334 6.31 -5.51 7.14
CA ARG A 334 7.33 -6.31 7.84
C ARG A 334 8.12 -5.50 8.88
N TYR A 335 8.49 -4.26 8.55
CA TYR A 335 9.21 -3.37 9.47
C TYR A 335 8.29 -2.87 10.59
N TYR A 336 7.02 -2.63 10.29
CA TYR A 336 6.01 -2.30 11.30
C TYR A 336 5.88 -3.38 12.37
N GLN A 337 5.89 -4.67 11.98
CA GLN A 337 5.90 -5.77 12.95
C GLN A 337 7.16 -5.78 13.83
N GLN A 338 8.31 -5.39 13.26
CA GLN A 338 9.54 -5.23 14.05
C GLN A 338 9.44 -4.05 15.02
N LEU A 339 8.78 -2.94 14.63
CA LEU A 339 8.54 -1.82 15.54
C LEU A 339 7.74 -2.24 16.77
N ILE A 340 6.67 -3.03 16.59
CA ILE A 340 5.88 -3.54 17.73
C ILE A 340 6.80 -4.29 18.70
N CYS A 341 7.57 -5.26 18.18
CA CYS A 341 8.51 -6.03 18.99
C CYS A 341 9.53 -5.15 19.74
N ILE A 342 10.09 -4.13 19.06
CA ILE A 342 11.03 -3.18 19.67
C ILE A 342 10.36 -2.45 20.84
N PHE A 343 9.19 -1.87 20.63
CA PHE A 343 8.52 -1.04 21.64
C PHE A 343 7.92 -1.86 22.79
N GLU A 344 7.60 -3.14 22.57
CA GLU A 344 7.30 -4.10 23.64
C GLU A 344 8.52 -4.38 24.53
N ILE A 345 9.72 -4.49 23.96
CA ILE A 345 10.96 -4.63 24.73
C ILE A 345 11.23 -3.36 25.54
N LEU A 346 11.01 -2.19 24.94
CA LEU A 346 11.19 -0.90 25.63
C LEU A 346 10.22 -0.73 26.80
N ASN A 347 8.96 -1.15 26.68
CA ASN A 347 7.97 -1.04 27.76
C ASN A 347 8.28 -1.91 28.99
N LYS A 348 9.17 -2.90 28.86
CA LYS A 348 9.61 -3.79 29.96
C LYS A 348 10.86 -3.27 30.68
N LYS A 349 11.42 -2.15 30.22
CA LYS A 349 12.61 -1.48 30.76
C LYS A 349 12.20 -0.17 31.39
#